data_AF-M5RCL0-F1
#
_entry.id   AF-M5RCL0-F1
#
_cell.length_a   1.000
_cell.length_b   1.000
_cell.length_c   1.000
_cell.angle_alpha   90.00
_cell.angle_beta   90.00
_cell.angle_gamma   90.00
#
_symmetry.space_group_name_H-M   'P 1'
#
loop_
_entity.id
_entity.type
_entity.pdbx_description
1 polymer ?
#
loop_
_entity_poly.entity_id
_entity_poly.type
_entity_poly.pdbx_seq_one_letter_code
_entity_poly.pdbx_strand_id
1 'polypeptide(L)'
;MNDDETLTAYHEAGHVVVGYLLGAQIDEVRLDSMIDDDLPRRFGDCLVNWGKVDASCDWQRQRELMTILAGPVAEMIYRGERLHPAHFGPWQGDWQQACARSVGLFAHPAEQVRFLEQMIARLYQRMEKDRG
;
A
#
# COMPACT_ATOMS: atom_id res chain seq x y z
N MET A 1 -13.12 19.09 -9.15
CA MET A 1 -12.47 17.78 -8.94
C MET A 1 -12.89 17.34 -7.56
N ASN A 2 -13.43 16.13 -7.46
CA ASN A 2 -13.95 15.61 -6.21
C ASN A 2 -12.76 15.24 -5.31
N ASP A 3 -12.75 15.64 -4.04
CA ASP A 3 -11.59 15.40 -3.14
C ASP A 3 -11.24 13.90 -3.04
N ASP A 4 -12.25 13.03 -3.21
CA ASP A 4 -12.12 11.58 -3.25
C ASP A 4 -11.30 11.07 -4.45
N GLU A 5 -11.44 11.67 -5.64
CA GLU A 5 -10.66 11.30 -6.83
C GLU A 5 -9.18 11.67 -6.65
N THR A 6 -8.94 12.80 -5.99
CA THR A 6 -7.58 13.26 -5.72
C THR A 6 -6.91 12.38 -4.67
N LEU A 7 -7.61 12.03 -3.59
CA LEU A 7 -7.14 11.07 -2.59
C LEU A 7 -6.78 9.71 -3.22
N THR A 8 -7.66 9.20 -4.08
CA THR A 8 -7.42 7.97 -4.85
C THR A 8 -6.18 8.10 -5.73
N ALA A 9 -6.02 9.22 -6.44
CA ALA A 9 -4.86 9.41 -7.31
C ALA A 9 -3.53 9.40 -6.51
N TYR A 10 -3.51 10.00 -5.31
CA TYR A 10 -2.36 9.91 -4.41
C TYR A 10 -2.13 8.50 -3.90
N HIS A 11 -3.21 7.77 -3.57
CA HIS A 11 -3.15 6.38 -3.16
C HIS A 11 -2.49 5.51 -4.25
N GLU A 12 -3.00 5.54 -5.47
CA GLU A 12 -2.45 4.77 -6.59
C GLU A 12 -1.01 5.18 -6.93
N ALA A 13 -0.72 6.49 -6.90
CA ALA A 13 0.64 6.99 -7.13
C ALA A 13 1.63 6.46 -6.09
N GLY A 14 1.20 6.27 -4.84
CA GLY A 14 2.01 5.66 -3.78
C GLY A 14 2.48 4.26 -4.15
N HIS A 15 1.56 3.37 -4.53
CA HIS A 15 1.88 2.02 -4.99
C HIS A 15 2.84 2.04 -6.18
N VAL A 16 2.56 2.88 -7.18
CA VAL A 16 3.33 2.95 -8.42
C VAL A 16 4.76 3.41 -8.18
N VAL A 17 4.94 4.53 -7.47
CA VAL A 17 6.26 5.13 -7.25
C VAL A 17 7.15 4.18 -6.43
N VAL A 18 6.62 3.62 -5.34
CA VAL A 18 7.39 2.70 -4.50
C VAL A 18 7.67 1.39 -5.23
N GLY A 19 6.68 0.82 -5.92
CA GLY A 19 6.85 -0.38 -6.74
C GLY A 19 7.94 -0.21 -7.79
N TYR A 20 7.88 0.89 -8.57
CA TYR A 20 8.86 1.21 -9.61
C TYR A 20 10.27 1.38 -9.03
N LEU A 21 10.43 2.16 -7.95
CA LEU A 21 11.74 2.40 -7.32
C LEU A 21 12.37 1.13 -6.74
N LEU A 22 11.55 0.18 -6.28
CA LEU A 22 12.00 -1.11 -5.79
C LEU A 22 12.27 -2.12 -6.92
N GLY A 23 12.07 -1.71 -8.18
CA GLY A 23 12.38 -2.49 -9.37
C GLY A 23 11.26 -3.41 -9.83
N ALA A 24 10.01 -3.15 -9.45
CA ALA A 24 8.87 -3.83 -10.06
C ALA A 24 8.62 -3.32 -11.48
N GLN A 25 8.04 -4.20 -12.30
CA GLN A 25 7.31 -3.77 -13.48
C GLN A 25 5.88 -3.43 -13.06
N ILE A 26 5.41 -2.24 -13.45
CA ILE A 26 4.02 -1.84 -13.24
C ILE A 26 3.23 -2.33 -14.45
N ASP A 27 2.36 -3.31 -14.27
CA ASP A 27 1.60 -3.93 -15.36
C ASP A 27 0.37 -3.09 -15.71
N GLU A 28 -0.33 -2.54 -14.71
CA GLU A 28 -1.49 -1.69 -14.91
C GLU A 28 -1.76 -0.78 -13.70
N VAL A 29 -2.25 0.44 -13.96
CA VAL A 29 -2.75 1.38 -12.96
C VAL A 29 -4.11 1.86 -13.42
N ARG A 30 -5.17 1.56 -12.67
CA ARG A 30 -6.51 2.06 -12.95
C ARG A 30 -6.92 3.05 -11.88
N LEU A 31 -7.46 4.19 -12.30
CA LEU A 31 -8.04 5.21 -11.41
C LEU A 31 -9.58 5.10 -11.33
N ASP A 32 -10.19 4.23 -12.15
CA ASP A 32 -11.64 4.07 -12.29
C ASP A 32 -12.08 2.68 -11.84
N SER A 33 -13.17 2.62 -11.07
CA SER A 33 -13.80 1.38 -10.63
C SER A 33 -15.03 1.10 -11.50
N MET A 34 -14.96 0.11 -12.39
CA MET A 34 -16.16 -0.45 -13.03
C MET A 34 -16.83 -1.50 -12.13
N ILE A 35 -17.30 -1.14 -10.93
CA ILE A 35 -18.21 -2.00 -10.14
C ILE A 35 -19.26 -1.15 -9.42
N ASP A 36 -20.49 -1.62 -9.59
CA ASP A 36 -21.81 -1.17 -9.12
C ASP A 36 -21.90 -0.69 -7.65
N ASP A 37 -22.86 0.21 -7.41
CA ASP A 37 -23.04 1.15 -6.29
C ASP A 37 -23.24 0.55 -4.86
N ASP A 38 -23.12 -0.77 -4.67
CA ASP A 38 -23.54 -1.48 -3.44
C ASP A 38 -22.40 -2.05 -2.56
N LEU A 39 -21.13 -1.85 -2.94
CA LEU A 39 -19.96 -2.14 -2.09
C LEU A 39 -19.22 -0.85 -1.72
N PRO A 40 -18.52 -0.77 -0.58
CA PRO A 40 -17.70 0.39 -0.25
C PRO A 40 -16.73 0.62 -1.40
N ARG A 41 -16.86 1.77 -2.08
CA ARG A 41 -16.15 2.14 -3.30
C ARG A 41 -14.67 1.76 -3.19
N ARG A 42 -14.24 0.76 -3.95
CA ARG A 42 -12.83 0.38 -4.09
C ARG A 42 -12.32 1.12 -5.31
N PHE A 43 -11.80 2.33 -5.09
CA PHE A 43 -11.20 3.11 -6.16
C PHE A 43 -9.72 2.73 -6.28
N GLY A 44 -9.34 2.20 -7.43
CA GLY A 44 -7.94 1.92 -7.76
C GLY A 44 -7.57 0.44 -7.69
N ASP A 45 -7.02 -0.08 -8.79
CA ASP A 45 -6.31 -1.36 -8.82
C ASP A 45 -4.92 -1.08 -9.40
N CYS A 46 -3.88 -1.18 -8.57
CA CYS A 46 -2.48 -1.19 -8.99
C CYS A 46 -1.97 -2.63 -9.08
N LEU A 47 -1.68 -3.11 -10.29
CA LEU A 47 -1.11 -4.42 -10.52
C LEU A 47 0.41 -4.31 -10.69
N VAL A 48 1.13 -4.80 -9.68
CA VAL A 48 2.60 -4.75 -9.62
C VAL A 48 3.18 -6.16 -9.83
N ASN A 49 4.09 -6.28 -10.80
CA ASN A 49 4.71 -7.55 -11.17
C ASN A 49 6.18 -7.58 -10.77
N TRP A 50 6.51 -8.56 -9.93
CA TRP A 50 7.85 -8.76 -9.38
C TRP A 50 8.67 -9.83 -10.10
N GLY A 51 8.18 -10.41 -11.21
CA GLY A 51 8.86 -11.45 -11.96
C GLY A 51 8.85 -12.83 -11.28
N LYS A 52 9.76 -13.74 -11.68
CA LYS A 52 9.87 -15.10 -11.11
C LYS A 52 10.32 -15.04 -9.64
N VAL A 53 9.46 -15.55 -8.78
CA VAL A 53 9.57 -15.50 -7.31
C VAL A 53 10.53 -16.57 -6.77
N ASP A 54 11.41 -16.19 -5.86
CA ASP A 54 12.07 -17.13 -4.94
C ASP A 54 11.36 -17.07 -3.57
N ALA A 55 10.69 -18.16 -3.21
CA ALA A 55 9.87 -18.25 -2.00
C ALA A 55 10.69 -18.12 -0.69
N SER A 56 12.03 -18.25 -0.77
CA SER A 56 12.96 -18.10 0.34
C SER A 56 13.54 -16.68 0.48
N CYS A 57 13.23 -15.78 -0.45
CA CYS A 57 13.85 -14.46 -0.49
C CYS A 57 13.06 -13.43 0.31
N ASP A 58 13.47 -13.18 1.56
CA ASP A 58 12.93 -12.14 2.44
C ASP A 58 12.85 -10.76 1.78
N TRP A 59 13.78 -10.47 0.86
CA TRP A 59 13.86 -9.22 0.14
C TRP A 59 12.68 -8.97 -0.79
N GLN A 60 12.18 -9.99 -1.49
CA GLN A 60 11.02 -9.85 -2.38
C GLN A 60 9.75 -9.57 -1.58
N ARG A 61 9.53 -10.32 -0.50
CA ARG A 61 8.39 -10.13 0.39
C ARG A 61 8.41 -8.74 1.04
N GLN A 62 9.58 -8.24 1.42
CA GLN A 62 9.72 -6.85 1.91
C GLN A 62 9.32 -5.81 0.85
N ARG A 63 9.70 -6.00 -0.41
CA ARG A 63 9.32 -5.09 -1.51
C ARG A 63 7.81 -5.07 -1.77
N GLU A 64 7.20 -6.25 -1.78
CA GLU A 64 5.75 -6.39 -1.88
C GLU A 64 5.04 -5.66 -0.74
N LEU A 65 5.44 -5.93 0.51
CA LEU A 65 4.84 -5.27 1.68
C LEU A 65 5.04 -3.75 1.65
N MET A 66 6.21 -3.26 1.24
CA MET A 66 6.45 -1.82 1.10
C MET A 66 5.53 -1.19 0.05
N THR A 67 5.30 -1.90 -1.05
CA THR A 67 4.47 -1.41 -2.15
C THR A 67 3.00 -1.40 -1.79
N ILE A 68 2.50 -2.44 -1.14
CA ILE A 68 1.12 -2.51 -0.63
C ILE A 68 0.87 -1.38 0.36
N LEU A 69 1.81 -1.10 1.26
CA LEU A 69 1.61 -0.05 2.27
C LEU A 69 1.85 1.37 1.72
N ALA A 70 2.40 1.52 0.51
CA ALA A 70 2.74 2.81 -0.06
C ALA A 70 1.51 3.65 -0.43
N GLY A 71 0.42 3.03 -0.88
CA GLY A 71 -0.82 3.74 -1.21
C GLY A 71 -1.45 4.44 0.00
N PRO A 72 -1.76 3.71 1.08
CA PRO A 72 -2.23 4.31 2.33
C PRO A 72 -1.29 5.41 2.86
N VAL A 73 0.03 5.21 2.78
CA VAL A 73 1.00 6.21 3.25
C VAL A 73 1.01 7.48 2.38
N ALA A 74 0.92 7.35 1.06
CA ALA A 74 0.82 8.49 0.16
C ALA A 74 -0.44 9.32 0.44
N GLU A 75 -1.56 8.63 0.63
CA GLU A 75 -2.84 9.27 0.98
C GLU A 75 -2.78 9.93 2.36
N MET A 76 -2.17 9.29 3.38
CA MET A 76 -1.93 9.89 4.71
C MET A 76 -1.18 11.23 4.59
N ILE A 77 -0.12 11.29 3.77
CA ILE A 77 0.70 12.49 3.59
C ILE A 77 -0.11 13.59 2.89
N TYR A 78 -0.87 13.24 1.87
CA TYR A 78 -1.69 14.21 1.15
C TYR A 78 -2.81 14.77 2.03
N ARG A 79 -3.53 13.90 2.75
CA ARG A 79 -4.60 14.24 3.68
C ARG A 79 -4.12 15.00 4.91
N GLY A 80 -2.86 14.80 5.33
CA GLY A 80 -2.30 15.38 6.55
C GLY A 80 -2.78 14.69 7.84
N GLU A 81 -3.40 13.51 7.72
CA GLU A 81 -3.94 12.72 8.84
C GLU A 81 -3.21 11.37 8.93
N ARG A 82 -2.81 10.98 10.14
CA ARG A 82 -2.12 9.71 10.41
C ARG A 82 -3.08 8.65 10.94
N LEU A 83 -4.10 8.32 10.14
CA LEU A 83 -5.05 7.26 10.48
C LEU A 83 -4.37 5.89 10.39
N HIS A 84 -4.87 4.91 11.14
CA HIS A 84 -4.31 3.55 11.09
C HIS A 84 -5.02 2.72 9.99
N PRO A 85 -4.31 2.07 9.05
CA PRO A 85 -4.93 1.30 7.96
C PRO A 85 -5.89 0.19 8.40
N ALA A 86 -5.66 -0.42 9.56
CA ALA A 86 -6.58 -1.42 10.12
C ALA A 86 -7.95 -0.82 10.55
N HIS A 87 -8.05 0.49 10.76
CA HIS A 87 -9.24 1.15 11.30
C HIS A 87 -9.89 2.10 10.29
N PHE A 88 -9.17 2.54 9.26
CA PHE A 88 -9.70 3.42 8.22
C PHE A 88 -10.20 2.60 7.03
N GLY A 89 -11.51 2.61 6.81
CA GLY A 89 -12.21 1.79 5.81
C GLY A 89 -11.51 1.68 4.45
N PRO A 90 -11.17 2.81 3.81
CA PRO A 90 -10.51 2.81 2.49
C PRO A 90 -9.20 2.01 2.43
N TRP A 91 -8.43 1.92 3.51
CA TRP A 91 -7.11 1.27 3.52
C TRP A 91 -7.12 -0.16 4.08
N GLN A 92 -8.30 -0.67 4.48
CA GLN A 92 -8.40 -2.01 5.05
C GLN A 92 -8.03 -3.10 4.06
N GLY A 93 -8.25 -2.87 2.76
CA GLY A 93 -7.85 -3.80 1.69
C GLY A 93 -6.33 -4.01 1.66
N ASP A 94 -5.57 -2.92 1.64
CA ASP A 94 -4.10 -2.97 1.67
C ASP A 94 -3.59 -3.58 2.97
N TRP A 95 -4.19 -3.22 4.09
CA TRP A 95 -3.83 -3.78 5.38
C TRP A 95 -4.03 -5.30 5.43
N GLN A 96 -5.17 -5.80 4.95
CA GLN A 96 -5.45 -7.23 4.88
C GLN A 96 -4.48 -7.93 3.93
N GLN A 97 -4.15 -7.30 2.79
CA GLN A 97 -3.20 -7.86 1.84
C GLN A 97 -1.78 -7.92 2.43
N ALA A 98 -1.32 -6.87 3.11
CA ALA A 98 -0.03 -6.86 3.80
C ALA A 98 0.03 -7.90 4.93
N CYS A 99 -1.05 -8.06 5.69
CA CYS A 99 -1.17 -9.15 6.68
C CYS A 99 -1.06 -10.52 6.00
N ALA A 100 -1.82 -10.77 4.92
CA ALA A 100 -1.79 -12.05 4.21
C ALA A 100 -0.40 -12.37 3.64
N ARG A 101 0.31 -11.37 3.11
CA ARG A 101 1.67 -11.53 2.55
C ARG A 101 2.76 -11.74 3.60
N SER A 102 2.51 -11.36 4.85
CA SER A 102 3.43 -11.55 5.97
C SER A 102 3.11 -12.76 6.85
N VAL A 103 2.13 -13.59 6.47
CA VAL A 103 1.81 -14.85 7.17
C VAL A 103 3.06 -15.75 7.19
N GLY A 104 3.33 -16.34 8.36
CA GLY A 104 4.45 -17.26 8.56
C GLY A 104 5.81 -16.58 8.80
N LEU A 105 5.90 -15.24 8.73
CA LEU A 105 7.11 -14.50 9.08
C LEU A 105 7.31 -14.34 10.59
N PHE A 106 6.22 -14.38 11.36
CA PHE A 106 6.22 -14.06 12.79
C PHE A 106 5.54 -15.17 13.59
N ALA A 107 6.06 -15.44 14.77
CA ALA A 107 5.48 -16.43 15.67
C ALA A 107 4.20 -15.89 16.34
N HIS A 108 4.10 -14.58 16.52
CA HIS A 108 2.98 -13.93 17.20
C HIS A 108 2.31 -12.86 16.31
N PRO A 109 0.96 -12.80 16.25
CA PRO A 109 0.25 -11.76 15.50
C PRO A 109 0.64 -10.33 15.90
N ALA A 110 0.95 -10.11 17.18
CA ALA A 110 1.41 -8.81 17.66
C ALA A 110 2.76 -8.38 17.06
N GLU A 111 3.65 -9.33 16.71
CA GLU A 111 4.91 -9.04 16.03
C GLU A 111 4.67 -8.61 14.58
N GLN A 112 3.76 -9.30 13.89
CA GLN A 112 3.36 -8.95 12.52
C GLN A 112 2.81 -7.53 12.47
N VAL A 113 1.86 -7.19 13.35
CA VAL A 113 1.28 -5.84 13.40
C VAL A 113 2.35 -4.79 13.64
N ARG A 114 3.21 -4.97 14.66
CA ARG A 114 4.30 -4.03 14.95
C ARG A 114 5.27 -3.86 13.78
N PHE A 115 5.55 -4.93 13.05
CA PHE A 115 6.42 -4.88 11.88
C PHE A 115 5.81 -4.03 10.77
N LEU A 116 4.53 -4.25 10.44
CA LEU A 116 3.82 -3.47 9.42
C LEU A 116 3.66 -2.00 9.84
N GLU A 117 3.38 -1.72 11.11
CA GLU A 117 3.35 -0.35 11.67
C GLU A 117 4.71 0.35 11.52
N GLN A 118 5.82 -0.35 11.79
CA GLN A 118 7.16 0.19 11.59
C GLN A 118 7.46 0.49 10.12
N MET A 119 6.98 -0.35 9.20
CA MET A 119 7.10 -0.10 7.76
C MET A 119 6.33 1.15 7.34
N ILE A 120 5.08 1.29 7.78
CA ILE A 120 4.26 2.50 7.55
C ILE A 120 5.00 3.74 8.05
N ALA A 121 5.51 3.71 9.28
CA ALA A 121 6.22 4.85 9.87
C ALA A 121 7.48 5.23 9.06
N ARG A 122 8.25 4.24 8.60
CA ARG A 122 9.45 4.47 7.78
C ARG A 122 9.11 5.02 6.39
N LEU A 123 8.11 4.46 5.73
CA LEU A 123 7.63 4.94 4.43
C LEU A 123 7.13 6.38 4.54
N TYR A 124 6.31 6.67 5.56
CA TYR A 124 5.79 7.99 5.81
C TYR A 124 6.93 9.01 5.98
N GLN A 125 7.91 8.72 6.85
CA GLN A 125 9.05 9.59 7.07
C GLN A 125 9.88 9.83 5.80
N ARG A 126 9.99 8.83 4.92
CA ARG A 126 10.77 8.95 3.69
C ARG A 126 10.03 9.78 2.65
N MET A 127 8.76 9.48 2.42
CA MET A 127 7.91 10.15 1.43
C MET A 127 7.58 11.59 1.83
N GLU A 128 7.42 11.88 3.13
CA GLU A 128 7.20 13.24 3.63
C GLU A 128 8.44 14.12 3.41
N LYS A 129 9.66 13.57 3.56
CA LYS A 129 10.90 14.30 3.28
C LYS A 129 11.09 14.64 1.81
N ASP A 130 10.68 13.75 0.92
CA ASP A 130 10.85 13.94 -0.53
C ASP A 130 9.76 14.87 -1.13
N ARG A 131 8.78 15.31 -0.33
CA ARG A 131 7.74 16.29 -0.72
C ARG A 131 8.24 17.75 -0.70
N GLY A 132 9.33 18.04 0.02
CA GLY A 132 9.90 19.40 0.19
C GLY A 132 11.22 19.58 -0.55
#